data_AF-A0A942SP33-F1
#
_entry.id   AF-A0A942SP33-F1
#
_cell.length_a   1.000
_cell.length_b   1.000
_cell.length_c   1.000
_cell.angle_alpha   90.00
_cell.angle_beta   90.00
_cell.angle_gamma   90.00
#
_symmetry.space_group_name_H-M   'P 1'
#
loop_
_entity.id
_entity.type
_entity.pdbx_description
1 polymer ?
#
loop_
_entity_poly.entity_id
_entity_poly.type
_entity_poly.pdbx_seq_one_letter_code
_entity_poly.pdbx_strand_id
1 'polypeptide(L)'
;MDRKYIVKRIGYLQDTHDSGRCRVKRCQVCNEIRELGKMLEYTQKTLDILAKGQDMKKSEVIFLKVEKEIPFGIIAKALGVTEASFKNLCYREWGCGKRKRKVDPALLEEIKTSKRIHTSLTVETYKALKNQGWSDTEIKEQYKISNGSFWKWKKQNLTNEELEKFVLPKGGPGKRRKLEEAL
;
A
#
# COMPACT_ATOMS: atom_id res chain seq x y z
N MET A 1 -24.50 -10.65 17.51
CA MET A 1 -25.76 -10.01 17.93
C MET A 1 -26.48 -9.57 16.67
N ASP A 2 -27.73 -9.99 16.44
CA ASP A 2 -28.47 -9.71 15.19
C ASP A 2 -28.74 -8.20 15.05
N ARG A 3 -28.55 -7.63 13.86
CA ARG A 3 -28.89 -6.23 13.54
C ARG A 3 -30.34 -5.91 13.89
N LYS A 4 -31.27 -6.84 13.64
CA LYS A 4 -32.69 -6.67 14.02
C LYS A 4 -32.88 -6.55 15.53
N TYR A 5 -32.09 -7.29 16.31
CA TYR A 5 -32.10 -7.18 17.77
C TYR A 5 -31.53 -5.84 18.25
N ILE A 6 -30.43 -5.38 17.65
CA ILE A 6 -29.82 -4.07 18.00
C ILE A 6 -30.81 -2.93 17.75
N VAL A 7 -31.50 -2.91 16.60
CA VAL A 7 -32.53 -1.91 16.31
C VAL A 7 -33.68 -1.98 17.32
N LYS A 8 -34.20 -3.18 17.61
CA LYS A 8 -35.27 -3.36 18.62
C LYS A 8 -34.83 -2.90 20.01
N ARG A 9 -33.58 -3.18 20.40
CA ARG A 9 -33.02 -2.78 21.69
C ARG A 9 -32.84 -1.28 21.80
N ILE A 10 -32.34 -0.62 20.75
CA ILE A 10 -32.25 0.86 20.72
C ILE A 10 -33.66 1.46 20.84
N GLY A 11 -34.63 0.96 20.06
CA GLY A 11 -36.02 1.44 20.13
C GLY A 11 -36.58 1.31 21.54
N TYR A 12 -36.49 0.11 22.14
CA TYR A 12 -36.91 -0.10 23.53
C TYR A 12 -36.22 0.83 24.53
N LEU A 13 -34.90 1.00 24.41
CA LEU A 13 -34.14 1.89 25.29
C LEU A 13 -34.57 3.34 25.10
N GLN A 14 -34.82 3.79 23.87
CA GLN A 14 -35.35 5.12 23.61
C GLN A 14 -36.76 5.28 24.19
N ASP A 15 -37.66 4.32 23.98
CA ASP A 15 -39.05 4.38 24.46
C ASP A 15 -39.13 4.41 25.99
N THR A 16 -38.26 3.67 26.67
CA THR A 16 -38.23 3.58 28.14
C THR A 16 -37.40 4.66 28.82
N HIS A 17 -36.56 5.38 28.08
CA HIS A 17 -35.69 6.41 28.63
C HIS A 17 -35.94 7.74 27.93
N ASP A 18 -36.53 8.68 28.68
CA ASP A 18 -36.97 10.02 28.27
C ASP A 18 -36.19 10.61 27.08
N SER A 19 -36.76 10.36 25.90
CA SER A 19 -36.09 10.09 24.61
C SER A 19 -35.50 11.30 23.87
N GLY A 20 -35.14 12.36 24.60
CA GLY A 20 -34.50 13.52 23.98
C GLY A 20 -33.87 14.52 24.92
N ARG A 21 -33.99 14.36 26.24
CA ARG A 21 -33.56 15.37 27.22
C ARG A 21 -32.83 14.81 28.44
N CYS A 22 -32.20 13.65 28.32
CA CYS A 22 -31.40 13.14 29.42
C CYS A 22 -30.21 14.08 29.72
N ARG A 23 -30.31 14.81 30.84
CA ARG A 23 -29.28 15.73 31.34
C ARG A 23 -28.25 15.04 32.23
N VAL A 24 -28.43 13.75 32.50
CA VAL A 24 -27.54 12.98 33.37
C VAL A 24 -26.21 12.75 32.65
N LYS A 25 -25.15 13.38 33.15
CA LYS A 25 -23.78 13.13 32.68
C LYS A 25 -23.45 11.65 32.90
N ARG A 26 -22.98 10.98 31.84
CA ARG A 26 -22.62 9.55 31.83
C ARG A 26 -23.80 8.59 32.10
N CYS A 27 -25.01 8.94 31.68
CA CYS A 27 -26.13 8.01 31.73
C CYS A 27 -25.79 6.68 31.03
N GLN A 28 -26.00 5.56 31.72
CA GLN A 28 -25.71 4.23 31.20
C GLN A 28 -26.57 3.89 29.97
N VAL A 29 -27.85 4.25 29.97
CA VAL A 29 -28.77 4.02 28.84
C VAL A 29 -28.36 4.82 27.61
N CYS A 30 -28.03 6.12 27.77
CA CYS A 30 -27.51 6.94 26.68
C CYS A 30 -26.21 6.37 26.09
N ASN A 31 -25.32 5.85 26.95
CA ASN A 31 -24.09 5.21 26.51
C ASN A 31 -24.38 3.90 25.76
N GLU A 32 -25.31 3.07 26.24
CA GLU A 32 -25.72 1.83 25.58
C GLU A 32 -26.33 2.13 24.19
N ILE A 33 -27.26 3.08 24.08
CA ILE A 33 -27.84 3.53 22.80
C ILE A 33 -26.73 3.99 21.84
N ARG A 34 -25.77 4.79 22.32
CA ARG A 34 -24.66 5.27 21.50
C ARG A 34 -23.78 4.13 21.00
N GLU A 35 -23.44 3.16 21.85
CA GLU A 35 -22.64 2.01 21.45
C GLU A 35 -23.39 1.07 20.50
N LEU A 36 -24.68 0.84 20.72
CA LEU A 36 -25.54 0.10 19.79
C LEU A 36 -25.70 0.82 18.45
N GLY A 37 -25.80 2.16 18.45
CA GLY A 37 -25.82 2.99 17.25
C GLY A 37 -24.54 2.85 16.41
N LYS A 38 -23.36 2.89 17.05
CA LYS A 38 -22.08 2.59 16.38
C LYS A 38 -22.07 1.19 15.76
N MET A 39 -22.68 0.21 16.43
CA MET A 39 -22.79 -1.14 15.87
C MET A 39 -23.68 -1.23 14.62
N LEU A 40 -24.69 -0.35 14.46
CA LEU A 40 -25.53 -0.28 13.26
C LEU A 40 -24.83 0.37 12.06
N GLU A 41 -23.86 1.25 12.29
CA GLU A 41 -23.02 1.81 11.22
C GLU A 41 -22.13 0.72 10.58
N TYR A 42 -21.87 -0.36 11.30
CA TYR A 42 -21.03 -1.45 10.81
C TYR A 42 -21.80 -2.40 9.89
N THR A 43 -21.13 -2.81 8.81
CA THR A 43 -21.66 -3.84 7.91
C THR A 43 -21.79 -5.18 8.65
N GLN A 44 -22.73 -6.06 8.23
CA GLN A 44 -22.89 -7.38 8.85
C GLN A 44 -21.57 -8.16 8.87
N LYS A 45 -20.81 -8.11 7.77
CA LYS A 45 -19.45 -8.67 7.67
C LYS A 45 -18.50 -8.17 8.78
N THR A 46 -18.56 -6.90 9.13
CA THR A 46 -17.75 -6.31 10.21
C THR A 46 -18.15 -6.90 11.57
N LEU A 47 -19.45 -7.04 11.82
CA LEU A 47 -19.97 -7.63 13.05
C LEU A 47 -19.60 -9.11 13.16
N ASP A 48 -19.70 -9.87 12.07
CA ASP A 48 -19.34 -11.28 12.03
C ASP A 48 -17.84 -11.49 12.30
N ILE A 49 -16.98 -10.61 11.76
CA ILE A 49 -15.55 -10.62 12.08
C ILE A 49 -15.32 -10.31 13.55
N LEU A 50 -15.91 -9.23 14.08
CA LEU A 50 -15.75 -8.84 15.49
C LEU A 50 -16.24 -9.94 16.44
N ALA A 51 -17.30 -10.66 16.07
CA ALA A 51 -17.84 -11.76 16.86
C ALA A 51 -16.90 -12.96 17.00
N LYS A 52 -15.89 -13.11 16.12
CA LYS A 52 -14.86 -14.16 16.25
C LYS A 52 -13.95 -13.98 17.45
N GLY A 53 -13.86 -12.75 17.97
CA GLY A 53 -13.02 -12.43 19.12
C GLY A 53 -11.57 -12.88 18.92
N GLN A 54 -11.08 -13.77 19.79
CA GLN A 54 -9.71 -14.29 19.75
C GLN A 54 -9.38 -15.14 18.51
N ASP A 55 -10.40 -15.71 17.85
CA ASP A 55 -10.22 -16.52 16.63
C ASP A 55 -10.09 -15.66 15.36
N MET A 56 -10.05 -14.33 15.51
CA MET A 56 -9.94 -13.41 14.38
C MET A 56 -8.60 -13.56 13.67
N LYS A 57 -8.65 -13.72 12.35
CA LYS A 57 -7.42 -13.84 11.55
C LYS A 57 -6.77 -12.46 11.39
N LYS A 58 -5.44 -12.46 11.25
CA LYS A 58 -4.65 -11.25 10.94
C LYS A 58 -5.20 -10.43 9.78
N SER A 59 -5.62 -11.09 8.69
CA SER A 59 -6.20 -10.42 7.51
C SER A 59 -7.50 -9.69 7.83
N GLU A 60 -8.30 -10.24 8.75
CA GLU A 60 -9.58 -9.66 9.16
C GLU A 60 -9.36 -8.44 10.05
N VAL A 61 -8.38 -8.50 10.95
CA VAL A 61 -7.96 -7.34 11.74
C VAL A 61 -7.48 -6.20 10.84
N ILE A 62 -6.69 -6.51 9.82
CA ILE A 62 -6.23 -5.53 8.83
C ILE A 62 -7.43 -4.94 8.08
N PHE A 63 -8.39 -5.76 7.63
CA PHE A 63 -9.63 -5.29 7.00
C PHE A 63 -10.39 -4.32 7.90
N LEU A 64 -10.62 -4.68 9.17
CA LEU A 64 -11.29 -3.82 10.14
C LEU A 64 -10.55 -2.49 10.34
N LYS A 65 -9.23 -2.53 10.43
CA LYS A 65 -8.43 -1.34 10.77
C LYS A 65 -8.16 -0.42 9.58
N VAL A 66 -7.86 -0.98 8.41
CA VAL A 66 -7.38 -0.25 7.23
C VAL A 66 -8.51 0.08 6.27
N GLU A 67 -9.47 -0.83 6.06
CA GLU A 67 -10.56 -0.61 5.11
C GLU A 67 -11.80 -0.01 5.77
N LYS A 68 -12.10 -0.43 7.01
CA LYS A 68 -13.28 0.03 7.76
C LYS A 68 -12.96 1.06 8.83
N GLU A 69 -11.68 1.40 9.00
CA GLU A 69 -11.18 2.41 9.94
C GLU A 69 -11.68 2.25 11.38
N ILE A 70 -12.03 1.03 11.79
CA ILE A 70 -12.62 0.75 13.11
C ILE A 70 -11.65 1.19 14.22
N PRO A 71 -12.13 1.86 15.28
CA PRO A 71 -11.32 2.26 16.42
C PRO A 71 -10.59 1.09 17.08
N PHE A 72 -9.34 1.32 17.52
CA PHE A 72 -8.51 0.28 18.15
C PHE A 72 -9.16 -0.32 19.40
N GLY A 73 -9.82 0.50 20.23
CA GLY A 73 -10.47 0.03 21.45
C GLY A 73 -11.57 -1.00 21.21
N ILE A 74 -12.31 -0.90 20.11
CA ILE A 74 -13.38 -1.85 19.77
C ILE A 74 -12.78 -3.21 19.37
N ILE A 75 -11.76 -3.19 18.51
CA ILE A 75 -11.09 -4.42 18.06
C ILE A 75 -10.36 -5.09 19.22
N ALA A 76 -9.67 -4.30 20.06
CA ALA A 76 -8.97 -4.79 21.25
C ALA A 76 -9.94 -5.47 22.23
N LYS A 77 -11.10 -4.85 22.46
CA LYS A 77 -12.16 -5.41 23.31
C LYS A 77 -12.68 -6.74 22.74
N ALA A 78 -12.89 -6.83 21.42
CA ALA A 78 -13.31 -8.07 20.78
C ALA A 78 -12.26 -9.19 20.96
N LEU A 79 -10.97 -8.86 20.84
CA LEU A 79 -9.86 -9.79 21.04
C LEU A 79 -9.59 -10.13 22.53
N GLY A 80 -10.28 -9.47 23.47
CA GLY A 80 -10.04 -9.66 24.90
C GLY A 80 -8.67 -9.16 25.39
N VAL A 81 -8.08 -8.18 24.69
CA VAL A 81 -6.77 -7.60 25.03
C VAL A 81 -6.88 -6.11 25.32
N THR A 82 -5.88 -5.54 26.01
CA THR A 82 -5.84 -4.10 26.22
C THR A 82 -5.58 -3.37 24.90
N GLU A 83 -6.08 -2.13 24.77
CA GLU A 83 -5.87 -1.32 23.56
C GLU A 83 -4.37 -1.06 23.30
N ALA A 84 -3.56 -0.91 24.36
CA ALA A 84 -2.12 -0.71 24.24
C ALA A 84 -1.42 -1.96 23.70
N SER A 85 -1.73 -3.14 24.25
CA SER A 85 -1.22 -4.42 23.75
C SER A 85 -1.61 -4.63 22.29
N PHE A 86 -2.88 -4.35 21.96
CA PHE A 86 -3.37 -4.45 20.59
C PHE A 86 -2.64 -3.50 19.63
N LYS A 87 -2.44 -2.23 20.00
CA LYS A 87 -1.68 -1.27 19.18
C LYS A 87 -0.27 -1.78 18.89
N ASN A 88 0.43 -2.29 19.90
CA ASN A 88 1.77 -2.85 19.73
C ASN A 88 1.77 -4.03 18.76
N LEU A 89 0.84 -4.98 18.93
CA LEU A 89 0.71 -6.14 18.07
C LEU A 89 0.36 -5.74 16.62
N CYS A 90 -0.60 -4.82 16.46
CA CYS A 90 -1.04 -4.32 15.16
C CYS A 90 0.10 -3.61 14.42
N TYR A 91 0.91 -2.80 15.12
CA TYR A 91 2.00 -2.04 14.50
C TYR A 91 3.24 -2.87 14.21
N ARG A 92 3.66 -3.74 15.14
CA ARG A 92 4.91 -4.48 15.01
C ARG A 92 4.75 -5.75 14.18
N GLU A 93 3.68 -6.49 14.40
CA GLU A 93 3.53 -7.82 13.79
C GLU A 93 2.59 -7.78 12.60
N TRP A 94 1.54 -6.97 12.67
CA TRP A 94 0.46 -7.04 11.68
C TRP A 94 0.49 -5.97 10.60
N GLY A 95 1.34 -4.95 10.76
CA GLY A 95 1.55 -3.92 9.75
C GLY A 95 0.41 -2.90 9.61
N CYS A 96 -0.49 -2.80 10.59
CA CYS A 96 -1.63 -1.88 10.61
C CYS A 96 -1.22 -0.39 10.62
N GLY A 97 0.06 -0.09 10.88
CA GLY A 97 0.60 1.27 10.98
C GLY A 97 1.72 1.56 10.00
N LYS A 98 1.85 0.78 8.92
CA LYS A 98 2.54 1.31 7.74
C LYS A 98 1.70 2.48 7.26
N ARG A 99 1.99 3.69 7.78
CA ARG A 99 1.51 4.95 7.25
C ARG A 99 1.69 4.81 5.75
N LYS A 100 0.61 4.76 4.96
CA LYS A 100 0.70 5.19 3.57
C LYS A 100 1.31 6.58 3.72
N ARG A 101 2.60 6.75 3.37
CA ARG A 101 3.16 8.10 3.26
C ARG A 101 2.15 8.79 2.37
N LYS A 102 1.51 9.85 2.86
CA LYS A 102 0.73 10.74 2.00
C LYS A 102 1.78 11.37 1.08
N VAL A 103 2.13 10.63 0.03
CA VAL A 103 2.92 11.16 -1.05
C VAL A 103 1.98 12.14 -1.71
N ASP A 104 2.39 13.41 -1.73
CA ASP A 104 1.64 14.48 -2.36
C ASP A 104 1.23 14.02 -3.77
N PRO A 105 -0.07 14.05 -4.14
CA PRO A 105 -0.53 13.67 -5.46
C PRO A 105 0.24 14.36 -6.60
N ALA A 106 0.67 15.61 -6.40
CA ALA A 106 1.49 16.34 -7.38
C ALA A 106 2.88 15.71 -7.53
N LEU A 107 3.50 15.33 -6.42
CA LEU A 107 4.81 14.65 -6.39
C LEU A 107 4.71 13.23 -6.95
N LEU A 108 3.54 12.59 -6.82
CA LEU A 108 3.22 11.30 -7.44
C LEU A 108 3.09 11.42 -8.97
N GLU A 109 2.46 12.49 -9.48
CA GLU A 109 2.41 12.80 -10.90
C GLU A 109 3.79 13.19 -11.45
N GLU A 110 4.59 13.99 -10.72
CA GLU A 110 5.99 14.27 -11.07
C GLU A 110 6.87 13.01 -11.10
N ILE A 111 6.68 12.07 -10.16
CA ILE A 111 7.39 10.77 -10.18
C ILE A 111 6.93 9.91 -11.35
N LYS A 112 5.65 9.98 -11.75
CA LYS A 112 5.13 9.25 -12.92
C LYS A 112 5.61 9.85 -14.24
N THR A 113 5.71 11.18 -14.34
CA THR A 113 6.19 11.88 -15.54
C THR A 113 7.71 11.82 -15.67
N SER A 114 8.46 11.91 -14.56
CA SER A 114 9.92 11.70 -14.56
C SER A 114 10.32 10.25 -14.87
N LYS A 115 9.47 9.26 -14.55
CA LYS A 115 9.64 7.86 -15.00
C LYS A 115 9.35 7.61 -16.48
N ARG A 116 8.84 8.62 -17.22
CA ARG A 116 8.51 8.54 -18.66
C ARG A 116 9.53 9.20 -19.58
N ILE A 117 10.67 9.65 -19.09
CA ILE A 117 11.79 9.94 -19.97
C ILE A 117 12.52 8.61 -20.14
N HIS A 118 12.29 7.91 -21.26
CA HIS A 118 13.29 7.12 -22.01
C HIS A 118 12.65 6.43 -23.20
N THR A 119 12.39 7.23 -24.21
CA THR A 119 11.92 6.77 -25.53
C THR A 119 12.91 7.10 -26.65
N SER A 120 14.11 7.59 -26.37
CA SER A 120 15.08 7.90 -27.44
C SER A 120 16.03 6.76 -27.81
N LEU A 121 16.11 5.67 -27.03
CA LEU A 121 16.93 4.51 -27.41
C LEU A 121 16.14 3.58 -28.36
N THR A 122 16.47 3.63 -29.64
CA THR A 122 15.95 2.71 -30.65
C THR A 122 16.89 1.50 -30.82
N VAL A 123 16.40 0.44 -31.46
CA VAL A 123 17.21 -0.77 -31.69
C VAL A 123 18.40 -0.49 -32.60
N GLU A 124 18.19 0.35 -33.61
CA GLU A 124 19.21 0.74 -34.57
C GLU A 124 20.33 1.53 -33.90
N THR A 125 20.00 2.50 -33.04
CA THR A 125 21.00 3.27 -32.30
C THR A 125 21.75 2.40 -31.30
N TYR A 126 21.09 1.46 -30.62
CA TYR A 126 21.76 0.50 -29.75
C TYR A 126 22.76 -0.38 -30.52
N LYS A 127 22.37 -0.96 -31.66
CA LYS A 127 23.24 -1.79 -32.49
C LYS A 127 24.44 -1.00 -33.02
N ALA A 128 24.21 0.23 -33.48
CA ALA A 128 25.27 1.11 -33.94
C ALA A 128 26.29 1.41 -32.82
N LEU A 129 25.83 1.75 -31.61
CA LEU A 129 26.70 2.01 -30.47
C LEU A 129 27.48 0.77 -30.03
N LYS A 130 26.85 -0.41 -30.05
CA LYS A 130 27.52 -1.68 -29.76
C LYS A 130 28.58 -2.03 -30.79
N ASN A 131 28.33 -1.78 -32.07
CA ASN A 131 29.34 -1.95 -33.13
C ASN A 131 30.50 -0.95 -32.99
N GLN A 132 30.24 0.24 -32.45
CA GLN A 132 31.27 1.22 -32.08
C GLN A 132 32.05 0.85 -30.80
N GLY A 133 31.71 -0.27 -30.16
CA GLY A 133 32.39 -0.77 -28.96
C GLY A 133 31.91 -0.18 -27.64
N TRP A 134 30.77 0.52 -27.62
CA TRP A 134 30.20 1.05 -26.38
C TRP A 134 29.76 -0.07 -25.45
N SER A 135 30.03 0.08 -24.17
CA SER A 135 29.52 -0.81 -23.13
C SER A 135 28.06 -0.52 -22.81
N ASP A 136 27.35 -1.54 -22.35
CA ASP A 136 25.96 -1.38 -21.89
C ASP A 136 25.87 -0.33 -20.76
N THR A 137 26.92 -0.17 -19.94
CA THR A 137 26.99 0.84 -18.87
C THR A 137 27.04 2.26 -19.44
N GLU A 138 27.89 2.51 -20.42
CA GLU A 138 27.99 3.83 -21.07
C GLU A 138 26.71 4.20 -21.81
N ILE A 139 26.09 3.24 -22.50
CA ILE A 139 24.80 3.45 -23.18
C ILE A 139 23.71 3.82 -22.16
N LYS A 140 23.65 3.12 -21.01
CA LYS A 140 22.68 3.46 -19.95
C LYS A 140 22.90 4.84 -19.38
N GLU A 141 24.15 5.23 -19.12
CA GLU A 141 24.46 6.55 -18.57
C GLU A 141 24.13 7.66 -19.56
N GLN A 142 24.52 7.51 -20.83
CA GLN A 142 24.26 8.48 -21.89
C GLN A 142 22.76 8.72 -22.07
N TYR A 143 22.00 7.64 -22.09
CA TYR A 143 20.55 7.70 -22.19
C TYR A 143 19.88 7.79 -20.82
N LYS A 144 20.58 8.03 -19.71
CA LYS A 144 20.05 8.12 -18.33
C LYS A 144 19.08 6.99 -17.91
N ILE A 145 19.17 5.80 -18.50
CA ILE A 145 18.24 4.68 -18.31
C ILE A 145 18.62 3.89 -17.06
N SER A 146 17.62 3.60 -16.21
CA SER A 146 17.84 2.69 -15.06
C SER A 146 18.20 1.28 -15.52
N ASN A 147 19.03 0.56 -14.74
CA ASN A 147 19.42 -0.82 -15.05
C ASN A 147 18.22 -1.74 -15.34
N GLY A 148 17.17 -1.65 -14.52
CA GLY A 148 15.96 -2.47 -14.68
C GLY A 148 15.19 -2.15 -15.96
N SER A 149 15.03 -0.86 -16.27
CA SER A 149 14.37 -0.41 -17.50
C SER A 149 15.15 -0.82 -18.75
N PHE A 150 16.47 -0.69 -18.71
CA PHE A 150 17.35 -1.05 -19.82
C PHE A 150 17.31 -2.55 -20.10
N TRP A 151 17.36 -3.39 -19.05
CA TRP A 151 17.27 -4.84 -19.22
C TRP A 151 15.91 -5.28 -19.77
N LYS A 152 14.83 -4.65 -19.29
CA LYS A 152 13.47 -4.88 -19.83
C LYS A 152 13.38 -4.48 -21.30
N TRP A 153 13.93 -3.32 -21.67
CA TRP A 153 13.97 -2.86 -23.06
C TRP A 153 14.74 -3.83 -23.96
N LYS A 154 15.93 -4.30 -23.54
CA LYS A 154 16.72 -5.29 -24.28
C LYS A 154 15.93 -6.57 -24.54
N LYS A 155 15.24 -7.09 -23.52
CA LYS A 155 14.41 -8.30 -23.64
C LYS A 155 13.21 -8.12 -24.57
N GLN A 156 12.68 -6.90 -24.68
CA GLN A 156 11.53 -6.60 -25.53
C GLN A 156 11.90 -6.33 -26.99
N ASN A 157 13.15 -5.91 -27.26
CA ASN A 157 13.56 -5.40 -28.57
C ASN A 157 14.70 -6.17 -29.25
N LEU A 158 15.37 -7.08 -28.54
CA LEU A 158 16.46 -7.91 -29.08
C LEU A 158 16.12 -9.39 -28.92
N THR A 159 16.54 -10.18 -29.90
CA THR A 159 16.47 -11.65 -29.85
C THR A 159 17.55 -12.23 -28.92
N ASN A 160 17.35 -13.45 -28.43
CA ASN A 160 18.33 -14.10 -27.55
C ASN A 160 19.70 -14.27 -28.22
N GLU A 161 19.72 -14.56 -29.53
CA GLU A 161 20.96 -14.67 -30.32
C GLU A 161 21.73 -13.34 -30.40
N GLU A 162 21.02 -12.22 -30.53
CA GLU A 162 21.63 -10.89 -30.51
C GLU A 162 22.16 -10.54 -29.11
N LEU A 163 21.43 -10.93 -28.06
CA LEU A 163 21.88 -10.71 -26.69
C LEU A 163 23.19 -11.44 -26.40
N GLU A 164 23.35 -12.67 -26.88
CA GLU A 164 24.55 -13.48 -26.73
C GLU A 164 25.75 -12.89 -27.50
N LYS A 165 25.54 -12.42 -28.73
CA LYS A 165 26.59 -11.73 -29.53
C LYS A 165 27.14 -10.47 -28.86
N PHE A 166 26.33 -9.81 -28.04
CA PHE A 166 26.66 -8.53 -27.41
C PHE A 166 27.15 -8.64 -25.96
N VAL A 167 27.26 -9.86 -25.41
CA VAL A 167 27.92 -10.09 -24.12
C VAL A 167 29.42 -9.89 -24.32
N LEU A 168 29.92 -8.70 -23.96
CA LEU A 168 31.36 -8.49 -23.88
C LEU A 168 31.94 -9.46 -22.82
N PRO A 169 33.09 -10.08 -23.10
CA PRO A 169 33.74 -10.97 -22.14
C PRO A 169 33.95 -10.26 -20.81
N LYS A 170 33.57 -10.93 -19.71
CA LYS A 170 33.77 -10.44 -18.35
C LYS A 170 35.27 -10.44 -18.04
N GLY A 171 35.99 -9.37 -18.39
CA GLY A 171 37.38 -9.21 -17.99
C GLY A 171 38.10 -8.04 -18.66
N GLY A 172 38.46 -7.02 -17.86
CA GLY A 172 39.47 -6.03 -18.22
C GLY A 172 39.08 -4.59 -17.86
N PRO A 173 39.93 -3.82 -17.14
CA PRO A 173 39.69 -2.41 -16.85
C PRO A 173 39.66 -1.61 -18.15
N GLY A 174 38.54 -0.92 -18.39
CA GLY A 174 38.28 -0.19 -19.62
C GLY A 174 39.30 0.93 -19.87
N LYS A 175 39.96 0.89 -21.04
CA LYS A 175 40.67 2.03 -21.60
C LYS A 175 39.67 3.15 -21.84
N ARG A 176 39.72 4.21 -21.03
CA ARG A 176 39.06 5.49 -21.33
C ARG A 176 39.67 6.04 -22.64
N ARG A 177 38.95 5.95 -23.75
CA ARG A 177 39.21 6.81 -24.91
C ARG A 177 38.37 8.07 -24.76
N LYS A 178 39.05 9.21 -24.71
CA LYS A 178 38.47 10.54 -24.81
C LYS A 178 37.75 10.65 -26.16
N LEU A 179 36.52 11.14 -26.15
CA LEU A 179 35.88 11.69 -27.34
C LEU A 179 35.28 13.04 -26.92
N GLU A 180 36.14 14.05 -26.92
CA GLU A 180 35.72 15.39 -27.33
C GLU A 180 35.80 15.41 -28.86
N GLU A 181 34.93 16.21 -29.48
CA GLU A 181 34.74 16.41 -30.94
C GLU A 181 33.75 15.45 -31.64
N ALA A 182 32.46 15.79 -31.52
CA ALA A 182 31.51 15.86 -32.64
C ALA A 182 30.21 16.53 -32.16
N LEU A 183 30.21 17.86 -32.13
CA LEU A 183 29.01 18.70 -32.25
C LEU A 183 29.15 19.50 -33.54
#